data_AF-A0A8T5AJG2-F1
#
_entry.id   AF-A0A8T5AJG2-F1
#
_cell.length_a   1.000
_cell.length_b   1.000
_cell.length_c   1.000
_cell.angle_alpha   90.00
_cell.angle_beta   90.00
_cell.angle_gamma   90.00
#
_symmetry.space_group_name_H-M   'P 1'
#
loop_
_entity.id
_entity.type
_entity.pdbx_description
1 polymer ?
#
loop_
_entity_poly.entity_id
_entity_poly.type
_entity_poly.pdbx_seq_one_letter_code
_entity_poly.pdbx_strand_id
1 'polypeptide(L)'
;MSYEAQLDEFFGDAKNRSYAASIINKLTAQHKHGLIAEIRDRGQAEMADRIREIVEYLVNDAIKGRRYTSSVLPTIVSPQLAPNFWFKNEKKPTREEVYRLLHLILTGLYRGSYVVNLDNAKPTLREDFRKSLIQENILIFPEGGVGGGVNIKKIFTQLNLARFPVVEFGFTLLILSCFVKWLKNKVEKPEFLKRVEEMGLPQIISDIGVDDSLSLVFFNIPRQKKEMHIFPRLKDFIARWYHDFLTGAEDIDLLLFLSSLYIVDENFKEISDAVMNKFIYYLLRGHINGELLVDMINIKIKHELEERRRGIYPIQRVREILRRI
;
A
#
# COMPACT_ATOMS: atom_id res chain seq x y z
N MET A 1 16.41 -10.86 -12.19
CA MET A 1 16.47 -11.65 -10.95
C MET A 1 15.07 -12.20 -10.69
N SER A 2 14.91 -13.50 -10.43
CA SER A 2 13.60 -14.10 -10.13
C SER A 2 13.04 -13.59 -8.80
N TYR A 3 11.72 -13.70 -8.58
CA TYR A 3 11.11 -13.31 -7.29
C TYR A 3 11.53 -14.24 -6.14
N GLU A 4 11.88 -15.50 -6.42
CA GLU A 4 12.46 -16.44 -5.44
C GLU A 4 13.78 -15.90 -4.89
N ALA A 5 14.72 -15.53 -5.76
CA ALA A 5 16.01 -14.98 -5.35
C ALA A 5 15.88 -13.66 -4.57
N GLN A 6 14.95 -12.79 -4.98
CA GLN A 6 14.68 -11.52 -4.29
C GLN A 6 14.13 -11.75 -2.87
N LEU A 7 13.26 -12.74 -2.68
CA LEU A 7 12.76 -13.11 -1.35
C LEU A 7 13.86 -13.72 -0.48
N ASP A 8 14.71 -14.56 -1.05
CA ASP A 8 15.82 -15.19 -0.31
C ASP A 8 16.85 -14.16 0.17
N GLU A 9 17.17 -13.18 -0.69
CA GLU A 9 18.01 -12.03 -0.34
C GLU A 9 17.35 -11.18 0.76
N PHE A 10 16.05 -10.87 0.63
CA PHE A 10 15.29 -10.15 1.64
C PHE A 10 15.33 -10.86 3.00
N PHE A 11 15.16 -12.18 3.02
CA PHE A 11 15.26 -13.01 4.22
C PHE A 11 16.68 -13.25 4.71
N GLY A 12 17.71 -12.75 4.03
CA GLY A 12 19.08 -12.76 4.55
C GLY A 12 19.21 -11.96 5.86
N ASP A 13 18.47 -10.85 5.98
CA ASP A 13 18.44 -10.01 7.17
C ASP A 13 17.41 -10.50 8.21
N ALA A 14 17.86 -10.70 9.46
CA ALA A 14 17.02 -11.12 10.57
C ALA A 14 15.87 -10.14 10.87
N LYS A 15 16.09 -8.83 10.69
CA LYS A 15 15.05 -7.81 10.90
C LYS A 15 13.94 -7.95 9.86
N ASN A 16 14.28 -8.24 8.61
CA ASN A 16 13.31 -8.49 7.54
C ASN A 16 12.53 -9.79 7.76
N ARG A 17 13.17 -10.85 8.26
CA ARG A 17 12.46 -12.09 8.66
C ARG A 17 11.44 -11.81 9.76
N SER A 18 11.84 -11.10 10.82
CA SER A 18 10.95 -10.70 11.91
C SER A 18 9.77 -9.84 11.42
N TYR A 19 10.04 -8.88 10.52
CA TYR A 19 9.03 -8.05 9.88
C TYR A 19 7.99 -8.89 9.11
N ALA A 20 8.46 -9.77 8.23
CA ALA A 20 7.60 -10.61 7.41
C ALA A 20 6.85 -11.67 8.24
N ALA A 21 7.39 -12.12 9.38
CA ALA A 21 6.74 -13.07 10.29
C ALA A 21 5.35 -12.59 10.75
N SER A 22 5.19 -11.28 10.96
CA SER A 22 3.89 -10.69 11.34
C SER A 22 2.82 -10.84 10.24
N ILE A 23 3.22 -10.75 8.98
CA ILE A 23 2.31 -10.84 7.84
C ILE A 23 2.04 -12.31 7.50
N ILE A 24 3.08 -13.15 7.43
CA ILE A 24 2.92 -14.57 7.09
C ILE A 24 2.01 -15.28 8.09
N ASN A 25 2.11 -14.93 9.38
CA ASN A 25 1.23 -15.48 10.43
C ASN A 25 -0.25 -15.18 10.15
N LYS A 26 -0.57 -13.94 9.71
CA LYS A 26 -1.94 -13.56 9.32
C LYS A 26 -2.37 -14.25 8.04
N LEU A 27 -1.47 -14.32 7.06
CA LEU A 27 -1.72 -14.92 5.75
C LEU A 27 -2.01 -16.43 5.85
N THR A 28 -1.42 -17.10 6.84
CA THR A 28 -1.54 -18.54 7.06
C THR A 28 -2.40 -18.93 8.27
N ALA A 29 -3.16 -18.00 8.83
CA ALA A 29 -4.02 -18.22 10.00
C ALA A 29 -5.03 -19.38 9.83
N GLN A 30 -5.44 -19.68 8.60
CA GLN A 30 -6.32 -20.80 8.25
C GLN A 30 -5.67 -22.19 8.42
N HIS A 31 -4.34 -22.29 8.43
CA HIS A 31 -3.63 -23.56 8.66
C HIS A 31 -3.66 -23.88 10.15
N LYS A 32 -4.73 -24.53 10.61
CA LYS A 32 -4.94 -24.90 12.03
C LYS A 32 -4.17 -26.14 12.47
N HIS A 33 -3.65 -26.93 11.52
CA HIS A 33 -2.91 -28.16 11.77
C HIS A 33 -1.71 -28.27 10.81
N GLY A 34 -0.78 -29.18 11.11
CA GLY A 34 0.41 -29.45 10.30
C GLY A 34 1.54 -28.44 10.51
N LEU A 35 2.52 -28.49 9.62
CA LEU A 35 3.81 -27.77 9.74
C LEU A 35 3.67 -26.31 10.18
N ILE A 36 2.81 -25.54 9.50
CA ILE A 36 2.66 -24.11 9.77
C ILE A 36 2.04 -23.86 11.17
N ALA A 37 1.10 -24.70 11.60
CA ALA A 37 0.50 -24.58 12.91
C ALA A 37 1.52 -24.86 14.01
N GLU A 38 2.31 -25.92 13.86
CA GLU A 38 3.38 -26.29 14.80
C GLU A 38 4.44 -25.18 14.93
N ILE A 39 4.84 -24.56 13.82
CA ILE A 39 5.77 -23.42 13.82
C ILE A 39 5.14 -22.22 14.54
N ARG A 40 3.87 -21.92 14.26
CA ARG A 40 3.17 -20.78 14.86
C ARG A 40 2.98 -20.93 16.37
N ASP A 41 2.67 -22.13 16.85
CA ASP A 41 2.43 -22.40 18.26
C ASP A 41 3.70 -22.23 19.13
N ARG A 42 4.88 -22.31 18.49
CA ARG A 42 6.19 -21.98 19.11
C ARG A 42 6.49 -20.48 19.15
N GLY A 43 5.65 -19.65 18.55
CA GLY A 43 5.70 -18.19 18.63
C GLY A 43 6.30 -17.51 17.40
N GLN A 44 6.30 -16.17 17.46
CA GLN A 44 6.67 -15.32 16.33
C GLN A 44 8.17 -15.38 15.96
N ALA A 45 9.05 -15.69 16.92
CA ALA A 45 10.47 -15.88 16.65
C ALA A 45 10.72 -17.12 15.78
N GLU A 46 10.10 -18.25 16.14
CA GLU A 46 10.16 -19.48 15.33
C GLU A 46 9.60 -19.25 13.92
N MET A 47 8.48 -18.52 13.82
CA MET A 47 7.92 -18.10 12.53
C MET A 47 8.91 -17.32 11.67
N ALA A 48 9.71 -16.43 12.27
CA ALA A 48 10.72 -15.65 11.58
C ALA A 48 11.89 -16.52 11.12
N ASP A 49 12.38 -17.40 12.00
CA ASP A 49 13.53 -18.27 11.71
C ASP A 49 13.21 -19.31 10.63
N ARG A 50 11.99 -19.84 10.63
CA ARG A 50 11.52 -20.86 9.68
C ARG A 50 10.72 -20.29 8.51
N ILE A 51 10.79 -18.97 8.26
CA ILE A 51 9.97 -18.32 7.23
C ILE A 51 10.21 -18.88 5.82
N ARG A 52 11.46 -19.26 5.50
CA ARG A 52 11.81 -19.88 4.21
C ARG A 52 11.12 -21.23 4.02
N GLU A 53 11.08 -22.03 5.07
CA GLU A 53 10.41 -23.34 5.05
C GLU A 53 8.91 -23.19 4.83
N ILE A 54 8.29 -22.19 5.45
CA ILE A 54 6.87 -21.89 5.26
C ILE A 54 6.59 -21.44 3.82
N VAL A 55 7.42 -20.55 3.28
CA VAL A 55 7.29 -20.07 1.90
C VAL A 55 7.42 -21.25 0.93
N GLU A 56 8.44 -22.10 1.09
CA GLU A 56 8.65 -23.27 0.24
C GLU A 56 7.49 -24.28 0.35
N TYR A 57 6.93 -24.47 1.55
CA TYR A 57 5.75 -25.29 1.75
C TYR A 57 4.54 -24.73 0.96
N LEU A 58 4.27 -23.41 1.07
CA LEU A 58 3.16 -22.78 0.34
C LEU A 58 3.33 -22.84 -1.18
N VAL A 59 4.56 -22.65 -1.66
CA VAL A 59 4.90 -22.79 -3.08
C VAL A 59 4.65 -24.22 -3.54
N ASN A 60 5.18 -25.21 -2.82
CA ASN A 60 5.04 -26.61 -3.20
C ASN A 60 3.59 -27.11 -3.13
N ASP A 61 2.81 -26.66 -2.14
CA ASP A 61 1.38 -26.96 -2.04
C ASP A 61 0.62 -26.43 -3.27
N ALA A 62 0.88 -25.17 -3.67
CA ALA A 62 0.24 -24.57 -4.83
C ALA A 62 0.62 -25.30 -6.14
N ILE A 63 1.90 -25.62 -6.34
CA ILE A 63 2.41 -26.27 -7.55
C ILE A 63 1.94 -27.73 -7.65
N LYS A 64 2.09 -28.52 -6.58
CA LYS A 64 1.67 -29.93 -6.55
C LYS A 64 0.14 -30.04 -6.65
N GLY A 65 -0.58 -29.17 -5.95
CA GLY A 65 -2.04 -29.08 -6.02
C GLY A 65 -2.57 -28.47 -7.32
N ARG A 66 -1.68 -27.92 -8.17
CA ARG A 66 -2.01 -27.22 -9.42
C ARG A 66 -3.11 -26.16 -9.25
N ARG A 67 -3.12 -25.49 -8.10
CA ARG A 67 -4.16 -24.54 -7.68
C ARG A 67 -3.57 -23.45 -6.81
N TYR A 68 -4.13 -22.25 -6.89
CA TYR A 68 -3.81 -21.21 -5.95
C TYR A 68 -4.59 -21.42 -4.64
N THR A 69 -4.02 -20.98 -3.53
CA THR A 69 -4.67 -21.00 -2.22
C THR A 69 -4.80 -19.57 -1.68
N SER A 70 -5.68 -19.37 -0.70
CA SER A 70 -5.84 -18.08 -0.01
C SER A 70 -4.62 -17.66 0.82
N SER A 71 -3.60 -18.53 0.92
CA SER A 71 -2.27 -18.22 1.44
C SER A 71 -1.33 -17.59 0.42
N VAL A 72 -1.66 -17.66 -0.88
CA VAL A 72 -0.82 -17.19 -1.98
C VAL A 72 -1.52 -16.08 -2.75
N LEU A 73 -2.75 -16.33 -3.21
CA LEU A 73 -3.59 -15.34 -3.86
C LEU A 73 -4.76 -15.01 -2.94
N PRO A 74 -4.72 -13.88 -2.21
CA PRO A 74 -5.66 -13.61 -1.12
C PRO A 74 -7.14 -13.59 -1.55
N THR A 75 -7.43 -13.29 -2.83
CA THR A 75 -8.79 -13.23 -3.37
C THR A 75 -9.43 -14.59 -3.67
N ILE A 76 -8.67 -15.69 -3.62
CA ILE A 76 -9.19 -17.01 -3.97
C ILE A 76 -9.90 -17.67 -2.79
N VAL A 77 -11.10 -18.20 -3.07
CA VAL A 77 -11.78 -19.11 -2.17
C VAL A 77 -11.06 -20.45 -2.24
N SER A 78 -10.36 -20.82 -1.16
CA SER A 78 -9.63 -22.09 -1.13
C SER A 78 -10.60 -23.27 -1.26
N PRO A 79 -10.26 -24.34 -1.99
CA PRO A 79 -11.14 -25.50 -2.14
C PRO A 79 -11.55 -26.17 -0.82
N GLN A 80 -10.75 -26.02 0.24
CA GLN A 80 -11.10 -26.48 1.58
C GLN A 80 -12.29 -25.72 2.18
N LEU A 81 -12.51 -24.47 1.77
CA LEU A 81 -13.62 -23.62 2.21
C LEU A 81 -14.84 -23.70 1.28
N ALA A 82 -14.62 -23.96 -0.01
CA ALA A 82 -15.70 -24.14 -0.99
C ALA A 82 -15.35 -25.26 -2.00
N PRO A 83 -15.51 -26.53 -1.62
CA PRO A 83 -15.08 -27.68 -2.43
C PRO A 83 -15.87 -27.87 -3.72
N ASN A 84 -16.98 -27.14 -3.91
CA ASN A 84 -17.82 -27.20 -5.11
C ASN A 84 -17.65 -25.97 -6.02
N PHE A 85 -16.75 -25.05 -5.69
CA PHE A 85 -16.54 -23.81 -6.43
C PHE A 85 -15.29 -23.94 -7.30
N TRP A 86 -15.47 -24.43 -8.54
CA TRP A 86 -14.39 -24.63 -9.52
C TRP A 86 -14.65 -23.77 -10.75
N PHE A 87 -13.65 -23.01 -11.21
CA PHE A 87 -13.75 -22.35 -12.50
C PHE A 87 -13.24 -23.27 -13.62
N LYS A 88 -13.99 -23.34 -14.73
CA LYS A 88 -13.53 -24.03 -15.93
C LYS A 88 -12.33 -23.28 -16.51
N ASN A 89 -11.24 -23.99 -16.81
CA ASN A 89 -9.98 -23.44 -17.34
C ASN A 89 -9.20 -22.54 -16.38
N GLU A 90 -9.19 -22.82 -15.07
CA GLU A 90 -8.28 -22.13 -14.15
C GLU A 90 -6.83 -22.24 -14.62
N LYS A 91 -6.17 -21.09 -14.74
CA LYS A 91 -4.74 -21.03 -15.00
C LYS A 91 -4.01 -21.71 -13.84
N LYS A 92 -3.20 -22.71 -14.18
CA LYS A 92 -2.37 -23.40 -13.19
C LYS A 92 -1.30 -22.45 -12.65
N PRO A 93 -1.03 -22.44 -11.33
CA PRO A 93 0.01 -21.61 -10.75
C PRO A 93 1.37 -22.01 -11.31
N THR A 94 2.17 -21.00 -11.67
CA THR A 94 3.59 -21.18 -11.92
C THR A 94 4.40 -20.80 -10.68
N ARG A 95 5.60 -21.38 -10.52
CA ARG A 95 6.46 -21.13 -9.35
C ARG A 95 6.78 -19.63 -9.24
N GLU A 96 7.11 -18.99 -10.35
CA GLU A 96 7.42 -17.55 -10.39
C GLU A 96 6.23 -16.67 -9.97
N GLU A 97 5.00 -17.00 -10.38
CA GLU A 97 3.81 -16.23 -9.96
C GLU A 97 3.53 -16.36 -8.47
N VAL A 98 3.70 -17.55 -7.91
CA VAL A 98 3.51 -17.79 -6.48
C VAL A 98 4.56 -17.02 -5.67
N TYR A 99 5.84 -17.07 -6.09
CA TYR A 99 6.89 -16.25 -5.47
C TYR A 99 6.65 -14.76 -5.63
N ARG A 100 6.18 -14.29 -6.78
CA ARG A 100 5.82 -12.87 -6.97
C ARG A 100 4.79 -12.42 -5.96
N LEU A 101 3.70 -13.18 -5.79
CA LEU A 101 2.63 -12.82 -4.84
C LEU A 101 3.14 -12.83 -3.39
N LEU A 102 3.88 -13.87 -3.00
CA LEU A 102 4.48 -13.94 -1.66
C LEU A 102 5.49 -12.80 -1.45
N HIS A 103 6.28 -12.45 -2.45
CA HIS A 103 7.20 -11.33 -2.41
C HIS A 103 6.45 -10.02 -2.13
N LEU A 104 5.41 -9.73 -2.91
CA LEU A 104 4.62 -8.51 -2.77
C LEU A 104 3.97 -8.40 -1.37
N ILE A 105 3.46 -9.52 -0.84
CA ILE A 105 2.82 -9.56 0.47
C ILE A 105 3.84 -9.43 1.61
N LEU A 106 4.95 -10.17 1.57
CA LEU A 106 5.88 -10.30 2.70
C LEU A 106 6.88 -9.13 2.79
N THR A 107 7.18 -8.48 1.67
CA THR A 107 8.08 -7.30 1.64
C THR A 107 7.32 -5.97 1.72
N GLY A 108 5.99 -6.00 1.55
CA GLY A 108 5.15 -4.82 1.50
C GLY A 108 5.09 -4.04 2.81
N LEU A 109 4.79 -2.76 2.70
CA LEU A 109 4.62 -1.85 3.82
C LEU A 109 3.26 -2.08 4.46
N TYR A 110 3.24 -2.47 5.73
CA TYR A 110 2.00 -2.88 6.40
C TYR A 110 1.59 -2.03 7.60
N ARG A 111 0.27 -2.00 7.84
CA ARG A 111 -0.38 -1.52 9.07
C ARG A 111 -1.62 -2.36 9.34
N GLY A 112 -1.70 -3.00 10.49
CA GLY A 112 -2.84 -3.88 10.79
C GLY A 112 -2.93 -5.02 9.78
N SER A 113 -4.05 -5.18 9.08
CA SER A 113 -4.25 -6.15 7.99
C SER A 113 -3.86 -5.63 6.61
N TYR A 114 -3.55 -4.34 6.48
CA TYR A 114 -3.28 -3.71 5.20
C TYR A 114 -1.81 -3.85 4.83
N VAL A 115 -1.53 -4.22 3.59
CA VAL A 115 -0.19 -4.30 3.00
C VAL A 115 -0.19 -3.58 1.67
N VAL A 116 0.78 -2.70 1.45
CA VAL A 116 0.95 -1.94 0.20
C VAL A 116 2.33 -2.21 -0.37
N ASN A 117 2.42 -2.45 -1.67
CA ASN A 117 3.69 -2.67 -2.35
C ASN A 117 3.66 -2.14 -3.80
N LEU A 118 4.84 -2.01 -4.40
CA LEU A 118 5.03 -1.65 -5.79
C LEU A 118 5.39 -2.91 -6.59
N ASP A 119 4.52 -3.27 -7.52
CA ASP A 119 4.73 -4.38 -8.43
C ASP A 119 5.35 -3.90 -9.75
N ASN A 120 6.19 -4.75 -10.35
CA ASN A 120 7.05 -4.45 -11.50
C ASN A 120 8.10 -3.34 -11.28
N ALA A 121 8.24 -2.82 -10.05
CA ALA A 121 9.35 -1.92 -9.72
C ALA A 121 10.70 -2.65 -9.84
N LYS A 122 11.70 -1.98 -10.41
CA LYS A 122 13.09 -2.45 -10.41
C LYS A 122 13.55 -2.75 -8.97
N PRO A 123 14.30 -3.83 -8.71
CA PRO A 123 14.75 -4.18 -7.35
C PRO A 123 15.46 -3.03 -6.64
N THR A 124 16.37 -2.34 -7.33
CA THR A 124 17.11 -1.18 -6.82
C THR A 124 16.19 -0.04 -6.36
N LEU A 125 15.13 0.24 -7.11
CA LEU A 125 14.15 1.27 -6.76
C LEU A 125 13.45 0.95 -5.44
N ARG A 126 13.02 -0.30 -5.27
CA ARG A 126 12.33 -0.76 -4.04
C ARG A 126 13.27 -0.78 -2.84
N GLU A 127 14.49 -1.26 -3.03
CA GLU A 127 15.48 -1.33 -1.97
C GLU A 127 15.88 0.06 -1.47
N ASP A 128 16.16 0.99 -2.40
CA ASP A 128 16.50 2.37 -2.03
C ASP A 128 15.35 3.05 -1.30
N PHE A 129 14.11 2.86 -1.78
CA PHE A 129 12.93 3.41 -1.11
C PHE A 129 12.75 2.79 0.27
N ARG A 130 12.89 1.46 0.40
CA ARG A 130 12.80 0.80 1.70
C ARG A 130 13.89 1.29 2.67
N LYS A 131 15.12 1.46 2.19
CA LYS A 131 16.24 2.01 2.97
C LYS A 131 15.94 3.42 3.46
N SER A 132 15.38 4.30 2.62
CA SER A 132 15.01 5.65 3.05
C SER A 132 13.93 5.63 4.12
N LEU A 133 12.91 4.76 4.00
CA LEU A 133 11.87 4.61 5.02
C LEU A 133 12.41 4.13 6.37
N ILE A 134 13.44 3.28 6.37
CA ILE A 134 14.13 2.84 7.60
C ILE A 134 14.90 4.01 8.21
N GLN A 135 15.69 4.72 7.40
CA GLN A 135 16.48 5.88 7.85
C GLN A 135 15.62 7.00 8.43
N GLU A 136 14.44 7.24 7.83
CA GLU A 136 13.48 8.24 8.29
C GLU A 136 12.61 7.75 9.48
N ASN A 137 12.83 6.52 9.97
CA ASN A 137 12.05 5.88 11.04
C ASN A 137 10.54 5.77 10.72
N ILE A 138 10.22 5.66 9.43
CA ILE A 138 8.85 5.39 8.94
C ILE A 138 8.57 3.89 8.98
N LEU A 139 9.55 3.07 8.62
CA LEU A 139 9.48 1.62 8.74
C LEU A 139 10.01 1.18 10.10
N ILE A 140 9.15 0.58 10.93
CA ILE A 140 9.49 0.07 12.25
C ILE A 140 9.60 -1.46 12.19
N PHE A 141 10.73 -1.99 12.63
CA PHE A 141 10.91 -3.43 12.82
C PHE A 141 10.34 -3.87 14.18
N PRO A 142 9.78 -5.09 14.28
CA PRO A 142 9.31 -5.61 15.55
C PRO A 142 10.48 -5.83 16.52
N GLU A 143 10.52 -5.10 17.63
CA GLU A 143 11.52 -5.22 18.70
C GLU A 143 10.83 -5.07 20.07
N GLY A 144 11.23 -5.88 21.08
CA GLY A 144 10.79 -5.71 22.47
C GLY A 144 9.29 -5.82 22.75
N GLY A 145 8.52 -6.54 21.90
CA GLY A 145 7.06 -6.65 22.02
C GLY A 145 6.27 -5.51 21.37
N VAL A 146 6.94 -4.53 20.77
CA VAL A 146 6.30 -3.51 19.93
C VAL A 146 6.04 -4.11 18.54
N GLY A 147 4.79 -4.07 18.09
CA GLY A 147 4.44 -4.50 16.73
C GLY A 147 5.14 -3.64 15.68
N GLY A 148 5.79 -4.28 14.70
CA GLY A 148 6.38 -3.58 13.56
C GLY A 148 5.34 -3.04 12.58
N GLY A 149 5.79 -2.38 11.52
CA GLY A 149 4.95 -1.84 10.45
C GLY A 149 5.32 -0.40 10.11
N VAL A 150 4.33 0.37 9.67
CA VAL A 150 4.51 1.78 9.26
C VAL A 150 4.12 2.76 10.37
N ASN A 151 5.00 3.73 10.65
CA ASN A 151 4.78 4.82 11.58
C ASN A 151 3.93 5.94 10.96
N ILE A 152 2.61 5.87 11.13
CA ILE A 152 1.67 6.86 10.58
C ILE A 152 1.93 8.28 11.10
N LYS A 153 2.33 8.44 12.36
CA LYS A 153 2.60 9.77 12.92
C LYS A 153 3.77 10.45 12.20
N LYS A 154 4.81 9.67 11.85
CA LYS A 154 5.94 10.17 11.05
C LYS A 154 5.53 10.50 9.62
N ILE A 155 4.70 9.67 8.99
CA ILE A 155 4.13 9.97 7.66
C ILE A 155 3.35 11.30 7.71
N PHE A 156 2.48 11.49 8.69
CA PHE A 156 1.69 12.72 8.81
C PHE A 156 2.57 13.94 8.97
N THR A 157 3.60 13.85 9.83
CA THR A 157 4.57 14.93 10.02
C THR A 157 5.32 15.24 8.72
N GLN A 158 5.79 14.20 8.02
CA GLN A 158 6.55 14.35 6.80
C GLN A 158 5.69 14.91 5.65
N LEU A 159 4.42 14.55 5.56
CA LEU A 159 3.50 15.00 4.53
C LEU A 159 2.71 16.26 4.93
N ASN A 160 3.04 16.89 6.06
CA ASN A 160 2.39 18.08 6.59
C ASN A 160 0.86 17.91 6.75
N LEU A 161 0.44 16.74 7.24
CA LEU A 161 -0.98 16.40 7.43
C LEU A 161 -1.36 16.44 8.91
N ALA A 162 -2.42 17.17 9.23
CA ALA A 162 -3.03 17.12 10.57
C ALA A 162 -3.89 15.86 10.77
N ARG A 163 -4.61 15.44 9.72
CA ARG A 163 -5.55 14.31 9.75
C ARG A 163 -5.68 13.67 8.37
N PHE A 164 -5.91 12.36 8.31
CA PHE A 164 -6.15 11.64 7.06
C PHE A 164 -6.80 10.28 7.36
N PRO A 165 -7.67 9.74 6.48
CA PRO A 165 -8.14 8.36 6.60
C PRO A 165 -6.94 7.40 6.50
N VAL A 166 -6.79 6.55 7.51
CA VAL A 166 -5.70 5.55 7.57
C VAL A 166 -6.23 4.12 7.37
N VAL A 167 -7.44 4.02 6.83
CA VAL A 167 -8.10 2.79 6.41
C VAL A 167 -7.77 2.49 4.95
N GLU A 168 -7.59 1.22 4.62
CA GLU A 168 -7.49 0.66 3.25
C GLU A 168 -6.82 1.57 2.19
N PHE A 169 -7.62 2.24 1.35
CA PHE A 169 -7.14 3.04 0.23
C PHE A 169 -6.58 4.39 0.68
N GLY A 170 -7.05 4.93 1.81
CA GLY A 170 -6.42 6.06 2.48
C GLY A 170 -4.98 5.75 2.91
N PHE A 171 -4.76 4.57 3.51
CA PHE A 171 -3.40 4.08 3.80
C PHE A 171 -2.59 3.88 2.51
N THR A 172 -3.19 3.31 1.47
CA THR A 172 -2.56 3.11 0.15
C THR A 172 -2.07 4.42 -0.47
N LEU A 173 -2.91 5.47 -0.45
CA LEU A 173 -2.57 6.79 -0.97
C LEU A 173 -1.48 7.49 -0.13
N LEU A 174 -1.47 7.29 1.19
CA LEU A 174 -0.39 7.79 2.05
C LEU A 174 0.96 7.17 1.69
N ILE A 175 1.01 5.85 1.52
CA ILE A 175 2.24 5.15 1.12
C ILE A 175 2.71 5.62 -0.26
N LEU A 176 1.79 5.77 -1.23
CA LEU A 176 2.11 6.35 -2.53
C LEU A 176 2.69 7.76 -2.40
N SER A 177 2.11 8.59 -1.53
CA SER A 177 2.59 9.96 -1.35
C SER A 177 3.96 10.03 -0.68
N CYS A 178 4.26 9.12 0.25
CA CYS A 178 5.62 8.93 0.77
C CYS A 178 6.60 8.52 -0.34
N PHE A 179 6.20 7.61 -1.22
CA PHE A 179 7.00 7.21 -2.37
C PHE A 179 7.29 8.40 -3.29
N VAL A 180 6.27 9.22 -3.63
CA VAL A 180 6.45 10.40 -4.47
C VAL A 180 7.33 11.46 -3.79
N LYS A 181 7.19 11.67 -2.48
CA LYS A 181 8.09 12.56 -1.74
C LYS A 181 9.54 12.08 -1.76
N TRP A 182 9.76 10.77 -1.61
CA TRP A 182 11.09 10.20 -1.77
C TRP A 182 11.64 10.40 -3.19
N LEU A 183 10.80 10.22 -4.23
CA LEU A 183 11.19 10.55 -5.60
C LEU A 183 11.59 12.02 -5.74
N LYS A 184 10.81 12.95 -5.16
CA LYS A 184 11.12 14.39 -5.13
C LYS A 184 12.54 14.64 -4.60
N ASN A 185 12.90 14.06 -3.47
CA ASN A 185 14.23 14.21 -2.87
C ASN A 185 15.37 13.67 -3.77
N LYS A 186 15.09 12.66 -4.61
CA LYS A 186 16.07 12.16 -5.60
C LYS A 186 16.24 13.10 -6.79
N VAL A 187 15.25 13.95 -7.06
CA VAL A 187 15.17 14.78 -8.27
C VAL A 187 15.26 16.29 -8.02
N GLU A 188 15.30 16.75 -6.77
CA GLU A 188 15.55 18.16 -6.42
C GLU A 188 16.98 18.60 -6.77
N LYS A 189 17.25 18.75 -8.07
CA LYS A 189 18.44 19.39 -8.62
C LYS A 189 18.00 20.42 -9.65
N PRO A 190 18.67 21.58 -9.78
CA PRO A 190 18.36 22.58 -10.81
C PRO A 190 18.29 22.01 -12.23
N GLU A 191 19.05 20.95 -12.49
CA GLU A 191 19.05 20.21 -13.75
C GLU A 191 17.73 19.46 -14.02
N PHE A 192 17.02 19.02 -12.99
CA PHE A 192 15.76 18.28 -13.15
C PHE A 192 14.64 19.18 -13.69
N LEU A 193 14.51 20.40 -13.17
CA LEU A 193 13.47 21.33 -13.63
C LEU A 193 13.66 21.66 -15.11
N LYS A 194 14.91 21.91 -15.54
CA LYS A 194 15.25 22.09 -16.97
C LYS A 194 14.86 20.86 -17.79
N ARG A 195 15.19 19.66 -17.32
CA ARG A 195 14.83 18.42 -18.02
C ARG A 195 13.32 18.18 -18.08
N VAL A 196 12.56 18.60 -17.06
CA VAL A 196 11.09 18.53 -17.08
C VAL A 196 10.51 19.51 -18.10
N GLU A 197 11.07 20.72 -18.22
CA GLU A 197 10.69 21.67 -19.27
C GLU A 197 10.99 21.14 -20.68
N GLU A 198 12.14 20.47 -20.86
CA GLU A 198 12.59 19.94 -22.15
C GLU A 198 11.87 18.65 -22.59
N MET A 199 11.65 17.71 -21.66
CA MET A 199 11.20 16.34 -21.97
C MET A 199 9.82 15.99 -21.41
N GLY A 200 9.27 16.82 -20.53
CA GLY A 200 8.04 16.55 -19.80
C GLY A 200 8.24 15.63 -18.59
N LEU A 201 7.47 15.89 -17.53
CA LEU A 201 7.52 15.12 -16.27
C LEU A 201 7.36 13.59 -16.45
N PRO A 202 6.44 13.07 -17.29
CA PRO A 202 6.29 11.62 -17.45
C PRO A 202 7.56 10.92 -17.94
N GLN A 203 8.34 11.57 -18.81
CA GLN A 203 9.57 11.00 -19.32
C GLN A 203 10.64 10.92 -18.24
N ILE A 204 10.80 11.99 -17.45
CA ILE A 204 11.80 12.01 -16.38
C ILE A 204 11.46 11.03 -15.26
N ILE A 205 10.18 10.89 -14.93
CA ILE A 205 9.69 9.87 -13.98
C ILE A 205 9.99 8.45 -14.50
N SER A 206 9.91 8.23 -15.81
CA SER A 206 10.30 6.94 -16.43
C SER A 206 11.80 6.67 -16.28
N ASP A 207 12.64 7.68 -16.49
CA ASP A 207 14.11 7.56 -16.38
C ASP A 207 14.55 7.16 -14.97
N ILE A 208 13.84 7.62 -13.93
CA ILE A 208 14.10 7.25 -12.53
C ILE A 208 13.48 5.90 -12.13
N GLY A 209 12.86 5.18 -13.07
CA GLY A 209 12.37 3.81 -12.88
C GLY A 209 10.88 3.67 -12.61
N VAL A 210 10.08 4.71 -12.86
CA VAL A 210 8.61 4.68 -12.77
C VAL A 210 8.03 4.71 -14.19
N ASP A 211 7.95 3.53 -14.81
CA ASP A 211 7.41 3.34 -16.14
C ASP A 211 5.93 2.89 -16.11
N ASP A 212 5.35 2.62 -17.29
CA ASP A 212 3.94 2.23 -17.45
C ASP A 212 3.60 0.85 -16.89
N SER A 213 4.61 0.01 -16.64
CA SER A 213 4.41 -1.33 -16.05
C SER A 213 4.26 -1.26 -14.54
N LEU A 214 4.77 -0.19 -13.91
CA LEU A 214 4.72 -0.01 -12.46
C LEU A 214 3.27 0.09 -11.98
N SER A 215 2.93 -0.79 -11.02
CA SER A 215 1.60 -0.84 -10.42
C SER A 215 1.68 -0.74 -8.91
N LEU A 216 0.75 0.00 -8.32
CA LEU A 216 0.55 0.00 -6.87
C LEU A 216 -0.38 -1.15 -6.51
N VAL A 217 0.03 -1.99 -5.56
CA VAL A 217 -0.74 -3.16 -5.13
C VAL A 217 -1.09 -3.01 -3.66
N PHE A 218 -2.36 -3.20 -3.35
CA PHE A 218 -2.90 -3.22 -1.99
C PHE A 218 -3.45 -4.61 -1.69
N PHE A 219 -3.16 -5.11 -0.48
CA PHE A 219 -3.76 -6.30 0.07
C PHE A 219 -4.43 -5.98 1.41
N ASN A 220 -5.63 -6.52 1.60
CA ASN A 220 -6.28 -6.60 2.91
C ASN A 220 -6.25 -8.05 3.36
N ILE A 221 -5.54 -8.34 4.46
CA ILE A 221 -5.35 -9.69 5.01
C ILE A 221 -5.99 -9.77 6.41
N PRO A 222 -7.33 -9.60 6.52
CA PRO A 222 -8.02 -9.81 7.78
C PRO A 222 -8.12 -11.30 8.09
N ARG A 223 -8.69 -11.66 9.24
CA ARG A 223 -8.97 -13.07 9.58
C ARG A 223 -10.01 -13.71 8.64
N GLN A 224 -10.83 -12.90 7.98
CA GLN A 224 -11.93 -13.33 7.10
C GLN A 224 -11.47 -13.37 5.62
N LYS A 225 -12.36 -12.98 4.70
CA LYS A 225 -12.08 -12.88 3.27
C LYS A 225 -10.98 -11.85 3.05
N LYS A 226 -9.94 -12.25 2.34
CA LYS A 226 -8.82 -11.39 1.99
C LYS A 226 -9.04 -10.78 0.61
N GLU A 227 -8.44 -9.63 0.37
CA GLU A 227 -8.66 -8.83 -0.83
C GLU A 227 -7.34 -8.37 -1.42
N MET A 228 -7.35 -8.15 -2.73
CA MET A 228 -6.21 -7.63 -3.48
C MET A 228 -6.72 -6.64 -4.51
N HIS A 229 -6.12 -5.46 -4.55
CA HIS A 229 -6.41 -4.42 -5.52
C HIS A 229 -5.11 -4.02 -6.22
N ILE A 230 -5.16 -3.93 -7.54
CA ILE A 230 -4.06 -3.47 -8.38
C ILE A 230 -4.48 -2.14 -9.01
N PHE A 231 -3.66 -1.12 -8.82
CA PHE A 231 -3.81 0.21 -9.40
C PHE A 231 -2.71 0.39 -10.46
N PRO A 232 -3.02 0.12 -11.75
CA PRO A 232 -2.06 0.24 -12.84
C PRO A 232 -1.84 1.72 -13.21
N ARG A 233 -0.92 1.97 -14.15
CA ARG A 233 -0.63 3.32 -14.68
C ARG A 233 -0.22 4.31 -13.60
N LEU A 234 0.62 3.86 -12.67
CA LEU A 234 1.05 4.67 -11.55
C LEU A 234 1.78 5.94 -12.01
N LYS A 235 2.52 5.85 -13.13
CA LYS A 235 3.20 6.98 -13.77
C LYS A 235 2.22 8.11 -14.11
N ASP A 236 1.12 7.81 -14.80
CA ASP A 236 0.10 8.79 -15.19
C ASP A 236 -0.56 9.42 -13.96
N PHE A 237 -0.84 8.59 -12.95
CA PHE A 237 -1.40 9.07 -11.69
C PHE A 237 -0.46 10.06 -10.99
N ILE A 238 0.82 9.72 -10.88
CA ILE A 238 1.84 10.58 -10.27
C ILE A 238 1.98 11.88 -11.08
N ALA A 239 2.11 11.78 -12.40
CA ALA A 239 2.24 12.92 -13.28
C ALA A 239 1.01 13.84 -13.21
N ARG A 240 -0.21 13.29 -13.06
CA ARG A 240 -1.43 14.10 -12.97
C ARG A 240 -1.63 14.74 -11.60
N TRP A 241 -1.33 14.06 -10.50
CA TRP A 241 -1.73 14.52 -9.16
C TRP A 241 -0.61 15.12 -8.32
N TYR A 242 0.65 14.80 -8.66
CA TYR A 242 1.82 15.27 -7.94
C TYR A 242 2.72 16.14 -8.82
N HIS A 243 2.23 16.60 -9.98
CA HIS A 243 2.98 17.46 -10.89
C HIS A 243 3.62 18.64 -10.16
N ASP A 244 2.80 19.49 -9.54
CA ASP A 244 3.28 20.75 -8.98
C ASP A 244 4.23 20.49 -7.81
N PHE A 245 3.95 19.46 -7.02
CA PHE A 245 4.82 19.01 -5.95
C PHE A 245 6.19 18.57 -6.47
N LEU A 246 6.24 17.78 -7.54
CA LEU A 246 7.50 17.36 -8.16
C LEU A 246 8.23 18.51 -8.87
N THR A 247 7.51 19.53 -9.34
CA THR A 247 8.10 20.70 -10.02
C THR A 247 8.37 21.90 -9.11
N GLY A 248 8.20 21.77 -7.79
CA GLY A 248 8.69 22.76 -6.83
C GLY A 248 7.73 23.16 -5.70
N ALA A 249 6.45 22.77 -5.73
CA ALA A 249 5.54 23.05 -4.62
C ALA A 249 5.97 22.30 -3.36
N GLU A 250 5.90 22.95 -2.20
CA GLU A 250 6.34 22.38 -0.91
C GLU A 250 5.43 21.25 -0.43
N ASP A 251 4.12 21.42 -0.62
CA ASP A 251 3.09 20.48 -0.16
C ASP A 251 2.43 19.70 -1.31
N ILE A 252 1.76 18.60 -0.96
CA ILE A 252 0.99 17.78 -1.90
C ILE A 252 -0.48 18.23 -1.84
N ASP A 253 -0.90 19.04 -2.82
CA ASP A 253 -2.24 19.64 -2.86
C ASP A 253 -3.37 18.62 -2.72
N LEU A 254 -3.24 17.46 -3.38
CA LEU A 254 -4.22 16.38 -3.29
C LEU A 254 -4.43 15.91 -1.85
N LEU A 255 -3.35 15.73 -1.09
CA LEU A 255 -3.47 15.27 0.29
C LEU A 255 -4.02 16.35 1.20
N LEU A 256 -3.60 17.60 1.03
CA LEU A 256 -4.14 18.72 1.81
C LEU A 256 -5.64 18.90 1.57
N PHE A 257 -6.08 18.80 0.31
CA PHE A 257 -7.49 18.84 -0.05
C PHE A 257 -8.28 17.73 0.65
N LEU A 258 -7.87 16.47 0.49
CA LEU A 258 -8.56 15.34 1.10
C LEU A 258 -8.50 15.36 2.64
N SER A 259 -7.37 15.78 3.22
CA SER A 259 -7.20 16.00 4.66
C SER A 259 -8.16 17.06 5.20
N SER A 260 -8.42 18.12 4.42
CA SER A 260 -9.33 19.19 4.82
C SER A 260 -10.80 18.78 4.82
N LEU A 261 -11.17 17.85 3.93
CA LEU A 261 -12.50 17.25 3.87
C LEU A 261 -12.71 16.16 4.93
N TYR A 262 -11.64 15.50 5.38
CA TYR A 262 -11.72 14.40 6.33
C TYR A 262 -12.12 14.87 7.73
N ILE A 263 -13.06 14.13 8.34
CA ILE A 263 -13.60 14.42 9.67
C ILE A 263 -13.21 13.28 10.62
N VAL A 264 -12.66 13.66 11.78
CA VAL A 264 -12.21 12.73 12.83
C VAL A 264 -13.20 12.64 13.98
N ASP A 265 -14.18 13.55 14.03
CA ASP A 265 -15.23 13.57 15.06
C ASP A 265 -15.96 12.23 15.14
N GLU A 266 -16.18 11.72 16.36
CA GLU A 266 -16.70 10.37 16.58
C GLU A 266 -18.07 10.14 15.93
N ASN A 267 -18.92 11.19 15.85
CA ASN A 267 -20.26 11.07 15.26
C ASN A 267 -20.23 11.00 13.73
N PHE A 268 -19.15 11.47 13.10
CA PHE A 268 -19.02 11.56 11.64
C PHE A 268 -17.95 10.62 11.08
N LYS A 269 -17.05 10.11 11.92
CA LYS A 269 -15.85 9.40 11.50
C LYS A 269 -16.14 8.18 10.65
N GLU A 270 -17.13 7.36 11.03
CA GLU A 270 -17.48 6.15 10.28
C GLU A 270 -17.95 6.48 8.85
N ILE A 271 -18.86 7.44 8.71
CA ILE A 271 -19.37 7.89 7.41
C ILE A 271 -18.25 8.56 6.60
N SER A 272 -17.46 9.41 7.25
CA SER A 272 -16.30 10.09 6.66
C SER A 272 -15.28 9.07 6.13
N ASP A 273 -14.90 8.07 6.93
CA ASP A 273 -14.00 6.97 6.53
C ASP A 273 -14.58 6.20 5.34
N ALA A 274 -15.86 5.82 5.38
CA ALA A 274 -16.50 5.05 4.32
C ALA A 274 -16.55 5.79 2.97
N VAL A 275 -17.02 7.04 2.96
CA VAL A 275 -17.14 7.85 1.74
C VAL A 275 -15.75 8.19 1.20
N MET A 276 -14.83 8.63 2.07
CA MET A 276 -13.47 9.00 1.66
C MET A 276 -12.68 7.80 1.12
N ASN A 277 -12.78 6.63 1.75
CA ASN A 277 -12.10 5.43 1.28
C ASN A 277 -12.60 5.01 -0.11
N LYS A 278 -13.92 5.06 -0.35
CA LYS A 278 -14.53 4.78 -1.65
C LYS A 278 -14.12 5.82 -2.70
N PHE A 279 -14.06 7.10 -2.34
CA PHE A 279 -13.57 8.15 -3.23
C PHE A 279 -12.11 7.91 -3.64
N ILE A 280 -11.23 7.64 -2.67
CA ILE A 280 -9.80 7.38 -2.91
C ILE A 280 -9.60 6.14 -3.77
N TYR A 281 -10.42 5.09 -3.61
CA TYR A 281 -10.41 3.92 -4.49
C TYR A 281 -10.62 4.29 -5.96
N TYR A 282 -11.65 5.09 -6.28
CA TYR A 282 -11.90 5.53 -7.65
C TYR A 282 -10.77 6.45 -8.14
N LEU A 283 -10.32 7.36 -7.28
CA LEU A 283 -9.23 8.28 -7.57
C LEU A 283 -7.97 7.52 -8.00
N LEU A 284 -7.54 6.53 -7.22
CA LEU A 284 -6.37 5.69 -7.53
C LEU A 284 -6.54 4.88 -8.82
N ARG A 285 -7.76 4.68 -9.31
CA ARG A 285 -8.06 4.09 -10.62
C ARG A 285 -8.06 5.11 -11.77
N GLY A 286 -7.71 6.36 -11.49
CA GLY A 286 -7.68 7.45 -12.46
C GLY A 286 -9.05 8.10 -12.71
N HIS A 287 -10.06 7.82 -11.88
CA HIS A 287 -11.41 8.35 -12.05
C HIS A 287 -11.84 9.19 -10.84
N ILE A 288 -12.40 10.37 -11.10
CA ILE A 288 -12.91 11.25 -10.05
C ILE A 288 -14.42 11.07 -10.00
N ASN A 289 -14.90 10.47 -8.91
CA ASN A 289 -16.33 10.28 -8.71
C ASN A 289 -16.94 11.56 -8.13
N GLY A 290 -17.66 12.31 -8.96
CA GLY A 290 -18.25 13.60 -8.58
C GLY A 290 -19.35 13.49 -7.52
N GLU A 291 -20.14 12.42 -7.52
CA GLU A 291 -21.18 12.18 -6.51
C GLU A 291 -20.55 12.02 -5.12
N LEU A 292 -19.52 11.16 -5.01
CA LEU A 292 -18.78 10.98 -3.76
C LEU A 292 -18.08 12.26 -3.31
N LEU A 293 -17.59 13.07 -4.26
CA LEU A 293 -16.99 14.36 -3.94
C LEU A 293 -18.02 15.32 -3.31
N VAL A 294 -19.20 15.41 -3.91
CA VAL A 294 -20.32 16.21 -3.39
C VAL A 294 -20.75 15.70 -2.01
N ASP A 295 -20.85 14.39 -1.82
CA ASP A 295 -21.18 13.79 -0.53
C ASP A 295 -20.17 14.17 0.56
N MET A 296 -18.86 14.06 0.27
CA MET A 296 -17.81 14.48 1.22
C MET A 296 -17.92 15.96 1.58
N ILE A 297 -18.15 16.83 0.60
CA ILE A 297 -18.31 18.27 0.82
C ILE A 297 -19.55 18.55 1.68
N ASN A 298 -20.68 17.90 1.40
CA ASN A 298 -21.91 18.07 2.15
C ASN A 298 -21.77 17.59 3.60
N ILE A 299 -21.12 16.44 3.82
CA ILE A 299 -20.80 15.93 5.15
C ILE A 299 -19.92 16.92 5.91
N LYS A 300 -18.89 17.46 5.25
CA LYS A 300 -18.01 18.48 5.82
C LYS A 300 -18.78 19.74 6.22
N ILE A 301 -19.60 20.29 5.33
CA ILE A 301 -20.41 21.48 5.60
C ILE A 301 -21.36 21.23 6.78
N LYS A 302 -22.05 20.08 6.78
CA LYS A 302 -22.97 19.70 7.86
C LYS A 302 -22.26 19.67 9.22
N HIS A 303 -21.11 18.98 9.30
CA HIS A 303 -20.30 18.93 10.51
C HIS A 303 -19.89 20.34 10.99
N GLU A 304 -19.37 21.20 10.10
CA GLU A 304 -18.95 22.56 10.49
C GLU A 304 -20.12 23.45 10.94
N LEU A 305 -21.33 23.22 10.43
CA LEU A 305 -22.54 23.97 10.83
C LEU A 305 -23.15 23.49 12.15
N GLU A 306 -22.98 22.21 12.49
CA GLU A 306 -23.46 21.59 13.74
C GLU A 306 -22.48 21.86 14.90
N GLU A 307 -21.18 21.74 14.68
CA GLU A 307 -20.12 21.89 15.69
C GLU A 307 -19.71 23.37 15.96
N ARG A 308 -20.67 24.30 16.00
CA ARG A 308 -20.51 25.80 16.07
C ARG A 308 -19.56 26.38 17.14
N ARG A 309 -18.82 25.57 17.90
CA ARG A 309 -17.94 25.96 19.01
C ARG A 309 -16.46 26.17 18.62
N ARG A 310 -16.03 25.73 17.44
CA ARG A 310 -14.66 25.94 16.94
C ARG A 310 -14.76 26.46 15.51
N GLY A 311 -14.06 27.56 15.20
CA GLY A 311 -14.19 28.25 13.92
C GLY A 311 -14.07 27.34 12.69
N ILE A 312 -14.70 27.76 11.59
CA ILE A 312 -14.81 26.96 10.35
C ILE A 312 -13.43 26.57 9.84
N TYR A 313 -13.19 25.26 9.66
CA TYR A 313 -11.99 24.78 9.01
C TYR A 313 -12.18 24.76 7.47
N PRO A 314 -11.48 25.63 6.71
CA PRO A 314 -11.71 25.76 5.28
C PRO A 314 -11.28 24.52 4.51
N ILE A 315 -11.97 24.25 3.40
CA ILE A 315 -11.53 23.25 2.42
C ILE A 315 -10.29 23.83 1.71
N GLN A 316 -9.16 23.14 1.84
CA GLN A 316 -7.88 23.59 1.33
C GLN A 316 -7.68 23.17 -0.12
N ARG A 317 -6.94 23.96 -0.90
CA ARG A 317 -6.47 23.59 -2.26
C ARG A 317 -7.57 23.22 -3.28
N VAL A 318 -8.80 23.70 -3.09
CA VAL A 318 -9.94 23.39 -3.98
C VAL A 318 -9.66 23.83 -5.42
N ARG A 319 -9.09 25.02 -5.61
CA ARG A 319 -8.85 25.58 -6.96
C ARG A 319 -7.84 24.74 -7.73
N GLU A 320 -6.81 24.27 -7.05
CA GLU A 320 -5.75 23.42 -7.58
C GLU A 320 -6.30 22.06 -8.01
N ILE A 321 -7.22 21.48 -7.23
CA ILE A 321 -7.88 20.22 -7.57
C ILE A 321 -8.86 20.37 -8.73
N LEU A 322 -9.68 21.43 -8.74
CA LEU A 322 -10.63 21.70 -9.83
C LEU A 322 -9.95 21.91 -11.19
N ARG A 323 -8.73 22.47 -11.21
CA ARG A 323 -7.93 22.61 -12.46
C ARG A 323 -7.48 21.27 -13.04
N ARG A 324 -7.45 20.21 -12.24
CA ARG A 324 -6.97 18.88 -12.63
C ARG A 324 -8.10 17.90 -12.94
N ILE A 325 -9.36 18.26 -12.65
CA ILE A 325 -10.57 17.46 -12.95
C ILE A 325 -10.91 17.62 -14.42
#